data_AF-A0A081NJJ0-F1
#
_entry.id   AF-A0A081NJJ0-F1
#
_cell.length_a   1.000
_cell.length_b   1.000
_cell.length_c   1.000
_cell.angle_alpha   90.00
_cell.angle_beta   90.00
_cell.angle_gamma   90.00
#
_symmetry.space_group_name_H-M   'P 1'
#
loop_
_entity.id
_entity.type
_entity.pdbx_description
1 polymer ?
#
loop_
_entity_poly.entity_id
_entity_poly.type
_entity_poly.pdbx_seq_one_letter_code
_entity_poly.pdbx_strand_id
1 'polypeptide(L)'
;MAQKLNPATNSPYLFPDKDGSRLTEEKISSRFKDTMRRLVESGKLTSEERFTFHDLKAKGVSDHEEQYSGHKTLKGKKIYIRKAPKVKGSSTRK
;
A
#
# COMPACT_ATOMS: atom_id res chain seq x y z
N MET A 1 22.02 -10.36 -4.24
CA MET A 1 22.03 -11.01 -5.57
C MET A 1 20.67 -10.76 -6.21
N ALA A 2 20.56 -9.88 -7.22
CA ALA A 2 19.29 -9.67 -7.92
C ALA A 2 19.03 -10.89 -8.83
N GLN A 3 17.85 -11.51 -8.70
CA GLN A 3 17.42 -12.59 -9.59
C GLN A 3 17.35 -12.07 -11.03
N LYS A 4 18.05 -12.73 -11.97
CA LYS A 4 17.93 -12.43 -13.40
C LYS A 4 16.46 -12.60 -13.80
N LEU A 5 15.86 -11.56 -14.39
CA LEU A 5 14.54 -11.64 -14.99
C LEU A 5 14.53 -12.81 -15.99
N ASN A 6 13.53 -13.67 -15.91
CA ASN A 6 13.44 -14.84 -16.78
C ASN A 6 13.23 -14.34 -18.23
N PRO A 7 14.19 -14.55 -19.15
CA PRO A 7 14.09 -14.03 -20.52
C PRO A 7 12.96 -14.66 -21.31
N ALA A 8 12.39 -15.78 -20.83
CA ALA A 8 11.31 -16.51 -21.48
C ALA A 8 9.92 -15.90 -21.21
N THR A 9 9.75 -15.07 -20.19
CA THR A 9 8.46 -14.43 -19.89
C THR A 9 8.31 -13.15 -20.70
N ASN A 10 8.01 -13.30 -21.99
CA ASN A 10 7.58 -12.20 -22.84
C ASN A 10 6.12 -11.86 -22.46
N SER A 11 5.94 -10.89 -21.56
CA SER A 11 4.64 -10.53 -20.98
C SER A 11 4.32 -9.06 -21.21
N PRO A 12 3.05 -8.71 -21.53
CA PRO A 12 2.63 -7.31 -21.61
C PRO A 12 2.50 -6.64 -20.23
N TYR A 13 2.68 -7.39 -19.13
CA TYR A 13 2.51 -6.89 -17.77
C TYR A 13 3.84 -6.49 -17.13
N LEU A 14 3.87 -5.35 -16.43
CA LEU A 14 5.04 -4.89 -15.69
C LEU A 14 5.47 -5.88 -14.58
N PHE A 15 4.48 -6.49 -13.91
CA PHE A 15 4.68 -7.54 -12.92
C PHE A 15 3.89 -8.78 -13.34
N PRO A 16 4.50 -9.67 -14.15
CA PRO A 16 3.86 -10.91 -14.55
C PRO A 16 3.93 -11.96 -13.45
N ASP A 17 3.04 -12.94 -13.49
CA ASP A 17 3.21 -14.19 -12.75
C ASP A 17 4.30 -15.06 -13.42
N LYS A 18 4.67 -16.17 -12.78
CA LYS A 18 5.77 -17.06 -13.21
C LYS A 18 5.63 -17.57 -14.65
N ASP A 19 4.41 -17.69 -15.13
CA ASP A 19 4.05 -18.15 -16.48
C ASP A 19 3.90 -17.01 -17.50
N GLY A 20 4.14 -15.76 -17.08
CA GLY A 20 3.95 -14.57 -17.92
C GLY A 20 2.53 -14.02 -17.90
N SER A 21 1.60 -14.67 -17.20
CA SER A 21 0.21 -14.22 -17.08
C SER A 21 0.06 -13.00 -16.18
N ARG A 22 -1.15 -12.42 -16.16
CA ARG A 22 -1.49 -11.29 -15.30
C ARG A 22 -1.42 -11.70 -13.83
N LEU A 23 -0.67 -10.95 -13.03
CA LEU A 23 -0.74 -11.05 -11.58
C LEU A 23 -2.10 -10.51 -11.07
N THR A 24 -2.86 -11.35 -10.38
CA THR A 24 -4.19 -10.99 -9.87
C THR A 24 -4.13 -10.30 -8.51
N GLU A 25 -5.19 -9.56 -8.15
CA GLU A 25 -5.28 -8.88 -6.85
C GLU A 25 -5.26 -9.88 -5.71
N GLU A 26 -5.96 -11.01 -5.86
CA GLU A 26 -6.06 -12.06 -4.85
C GLU A 26 -4.68 -12.69 -4.58
N LYS A 27 -3.88 -12.89 -5.63
CA LYS A 27 -2.51 -13.41 -5.50
C LYS A 27 -1.62 -12.43 -4.73
N ILE A 28 -1.70 -11.13 -5.04
CA ILE A 28 -0.95 -10.10 -4.31
C ILE A 28 -1.38 -10.05 -2.85
N SER A 29 -2.69 -9.97 -2.61
CA SER A 29 -3.30 -9.90 -1.27
C SER A 29 -2.94 -11.12 -0.42
N SER A 30 -3.03 -12.32 -0.99
CA SER A 30 -2.66 -13.58 -0.35
C SER A 30 -1.18 -13.61 0.02
N ARG A 31 -0.28 -13.30 -0.92
CA ARG A 31 1.17 -13.27 -0.68
C ARG A 31 1.55 -12.23 0.38
N PHE A 32 0.88 -11.09 0.39
CA PHE A 32 1.08 -10.06 1.41
C PHE A 32 0.65 -10.58 2.79
N LYS A 33 -0.54 -11.18 2.90
CA LYS A 33 -1.04 -11.76 4.16
C LYS A 33 -0.09 -12.84 4.70
N ASP A 34 0.42 -13.71 3.83
CA ASP A 34 1.40 -14.74 4.19
C ASP A 34 2.71 -14.13 4.71
N THR A 35 3.19 -13.06 4.06
CA THR A 35 4.40 -12.35 4.48
C THR A 35 4.21 -11.73 5.86
N MET A 36 3.09 -11.05 6.09
CA MET A 36 2.79 -10.46 7.39
C MET A 36 2.67 -11.52 8.49
N ARG A 37 2.04 -12.67 8.21
CA ARG A 37 1.98 -13.79 9.16
C ARG A 37 3.38 -14.25 9.55
N ARG A 38 4.26 -14.48 8.59
CA ARG A 38 5.66 -14.90 8.84
C ARG A 38 6.45 -13.87 9.64
N LEU A 39 6.23 -12.59 9.41
CA LEU A 39 6.89 -11.52 10.17
C LEU A 39 6.45 -11.54 11.64
N VAL A 40 5.15 -11.73 11.89
CA VAL A 40 4.62 -11.89 13.25
C VAL A 40 5.16 -13.15 13.92
N GLU A 41 5.14 -14.29 13.24
CA GLU A 41 5.71 -15.55 13.75
C GLU A 41 7.21 -15.43 14.06
N SER A 42 7.94 -14.64 13.27
CA SER A 42 9.38 -14.39 13.49
C SER A 42 9.69 -13.36 14.58
N GLY A 43 8.66 -12.74 15.19
CA GLY A 43 8.82 -11.69 16.20
C GLY A 43 9.35 -10.35 15.67
N LYS A 44 9.43 -10.18 14.35
CA LYS A 44 9.85 -8.91 13.72
C LYS A 44 8.76 -7.84 13.72
N LEU A 45 7.53 -8.26 13.99
CA LEU A 45 6.34 -7.44 14.04
C LEU A 45 5.41 -8.03 15.10
N THR A 46 4.72 -7.22 15.89
CA THR A 46 3.65 -7.75 16.75
C THR A 46 2.36 -7.97 15.96
N SER A 47 1.40 -8.70 16.56
CA SER A 47 0.09 -8.90 15.94
C SER A 47 -0.68 -7.60 15.74
N GLU A 48 -0.47 -6.62 16.63
CA GLU A 48 -1.12 -5.30 16.63
C GLU A 48 -0.50 -4.36 15.58
N GLU A 49 0.79 -4.53 15.29
CA GLU A 49 1.50 -3.78 14.26
C GLU A 49 1.21 -4.30 12.84
N ARG A 50 0.50 -5.43 12.71
CA ARG A 50 0.11 -6.01 11.43
C ARG A 50 -0.81 -5.07 10.66
N PHE A 51 -0.51 -4.92 9.37
CA PHE A 51 -1.31 -4.14 8.42
C PHE A 51 -1.59 -4.91 7.13
N THR A 52 -2.47 -4.35 6.28
CA THR A 52 -2.89 -4.89 4.99
C THR A 52 -2.26 -4.11 3.83
N PHE A 53 -2.29 -4.69 2.63
CA PHE A 53 -1.73 -4.03 1.44
C PHE A 53 -2.38 -2.66 1.15
N HIS A 54 -3.69 -2.51 1.41
CA HIS A 54 -4.39 -1.24 1.23
C HIS A 54 -4.00 -0.17 2.27
N ASP A 55 -3.46 -0.57 3.42
CA ASP A 55 -3.01 0.37 4.44
C ASP A 55 -1.77 1.15 3.98
N LEU A 56 -0.96 0.57 3.08
CA LEU A 56 0.14 1.30 2.42
C LEU A 56 -0.39 2.48 1.60
N LYS A 57 -1.48 2.27 0.85
CA LYS A 57 -2.14 3.36 0.12
C LYS A 57 -2.69 4.40 1.09
N ALA A 58 -3.38 3.99 2.16
CA ALA A 58 -3.91 4.92 3.15
C ALA A 58 -2.82 5.77 3.81
N LYS A 59 -1.68 5.14 4.14
CA LYS A 59 -0.51 5.80 4.69
C LYS A 59 0.07 6.83 3.72
N GLY A 60 0.27 6.44 2.46
CA GLY A 60 0.77 7.34 1.42
C GLY A 60 -0.15 8.54 1.18
N VAL A 61 -1.47 8.31 1.10
CA VAL A 61 -2.45 9.39 0.95
C VAL A 61 -2.47 10.31 2.17
N SER A 62 -2.36 9.75 3.37
CA SER A 62 -2.37 10.52 4.62
C SER A 62 -1.10 11.36 4.81
N ASP A 63 0.05 10.90 4.34
CA ASP A 63 1.32 11.60 4.50
C ASP A 63 1.60 12.60 3.36
N HIS A 64 0.92 12.48 2.21
CA HIS A 64 1.05 13.41 1.09
C HIS A 64 0.28 14.71 1.36
N GLU A 65 0.92 15.87 1.15
CA GLU A 65 0.36 17.19 1.44
C GLU A 65 -0.99 17.42 0.75
N GLU A 66 -1.04 17.12 -0.55
CA GLU A 66 -2.27 17.25 -1.36
C GLU A 66 -3.19 16.01 -1.33
N GLN A 67 -2.77 14.95 -0.63
CA GLN A 67 -3.54 13.70 -0.45
C GLN A 67 -4.00 13.08 -1.78
N TYR A 68 -3.13 13.02 -2.79
CA TYR A 68 -3.47 12.40 -4.08
C TYR A 68 -3.81 10.92 -3.93
N SER A 69 -4.96 10.51 -4.48
CA SER A 69 -5.50 9.16 -4.25
C SER A 69 -6.27 8.57 -5.45
N GLY A 70 -6.44 9.35 -6.53
CA GLY A 70 -7.17 8.94 -7.73
C GLY A 70 -8.69 8.82 -7.56
N HIS A 71 -9.26 9.30 -6.45
CA HIS A 71 -10.70 9.23 -6.22
C HIS A 71 -11.44 10.36 -6.93
N LYS A 72 -12.51 9.99 -7.66
CA LYS A 72 -13.44 10.94 -8.29
C LYS A 72 -14.19 11.81 -7.27
N THR A 73 -14.42 11.30 -6.06
CA THR A 73 -15.22 11.98 -5.03
C THR A 73 -14.44 12.19 -3.74
N LEU A 74 -14.74 13.30 -3.06
CA LEU A 74 -14.16 13.63 -1.75
C LEU A 74 -14.52 12.59 -0.68
N LYS A 75 -15.72 11.99 -0.78
CA LYS A 75 -16.16 10.92 0.14
C LYS A 75 -15.24 9.69 0.05
N GLY A 76 -14.84 9.30 -1.15
CA GLY A 76 -13.89 8.19 -1.35
C GLY A 76 -12.48 8.52 -0.84
N LYS A 77 -12.03 9.76 -1.04
CA LYS A 77 -10.74 10.26 -0.53
C LYS A 77 -10.67 10.21 1.00
N LYS A 78 -11.75 10.57 1.71
CA LYS A 78 -11.80 10.58 3.18
C LYS A 78 -11.49 9.24 3.85
N ILE A 79 -11.80 8.10 3.22
CA ILE A 79 -11.55 6.75 3.77
C ILE A 79 -10.05 6.51 4.03
N TYR A 80 -9.20 7.18 3.26
CA TYR A 80 -7.74 7.03 3.32
C TYR A 80 -7.05 8.08 4.19
N ILE A 81 -7.75 9.14 4.62
CA ILE A 81 -7.21 10.17 5.51
C ILE A 81 -7.36 9.66 6.94
N ARG A 82 -6.33 8.97 7.43
CA ARG A 82 -6.31 8.39 8.79
C ARG A 82 -5.59 9.27 9.80
N LYS A 83 -4.99 10.38 9.35
CA LYS A 83 -4.39 11.41 10.19
C LYS A 83 -5.18 12.72 10.02
N ALA A 84 -5.47 13.38 11.14
CA ALA A 84 -6.01 14.74 11.10
C ALA A 84 -4.98 15.67 10.44
N PRO A 85 -5.37 16.46 9.42
CA PRO A 85 -4.46 17.42 8.82
C PRO A 85 -4.03 18.46 9.87
N LYS A 86 -2.72 18.72 9.94
CA LYS A 86 -2.19 19.79 10.81
C LYS A 86 -2.55 21.14 10.19
N VAL A 87 -3.55 21.81 10.75
CA VAL A 87 -3.85 23.20 10.43
C VAL A 87 -2.90 24.11 11.21
N LYS A 88 -2.21 25.03 10.52
CA LYS A 88 -1.50 26.12 11.20
C LYS A 88 -2.55 26.99 11.88
N GLY A 89 -2.53 27.04 13.20
CA GLY A 89 -3.42 27.93 13.96
C GLY A 89 -3.12 29.37 13.57
N SER A 90 -4.07 30.04 12.91
CA SER A 90 -4.03 31.49 12.75
C SER A 90 -4.29 32.11 14.12
N SER A 91 -3.23 32.33 14.90
CA SER A 91 -3.31 33.19 16.08
C SER A 91 -3.41 34.64 15.61
N THR A 92 -4.59 35.03 15.17
CA THR A 92 -4.94 36.44 15.05
C THR A 92 -5.63 36.82 16.35
N ARG A 93 -4.84 37.19 17.36
CA ARG A 93 -5.37 37.98 18.48
C ARG A 93 -5.65 39.38 17.91
N LYS A 94 -6.92 39.75 17.84
CA LYS A 94 -7.31 41.16 17.83
C LYS A 94 -7.53 41.60 19.27
#